data_AF-A0A757WZY1-F1
#
_entry.id   AF-A0A757WZY1-F1
#
_cell.length_a   1.000
_cell.length_b   1.000
_cell.length_c   1.000
_cell.angle_alpha   90.00
_cell.angle_beta   90.00
_cell.angle_gamma   90.00
#
_symmetry.space_group_name_H-M   'P 1'
#
loop_
_entity.id
_entity.type
_entity.pdbx_description
1 polymer ?
#
loop_
_entity_poly.entity_id
_entity_poly.type
_entity_poly.pdbx_seq_one_letter_code
_entity_poly.pdbx_strand_id
1 'polypeptide(L)'
;MLRINQIIKILGGMKAYAPYTYKSKTDKLVDKIHGRLVRFGIFIIALLALSIALYKFNSCFKTDTVVDVIFGLYFIGMLIGLIIMVLPPILGIKHLVDWKKESFNDFVCEISHDEENAKLLLDYSEKELLYAVHWIQLKINRITMRVSSFFGEKTAVFSVLGLCYSAVQALIGFDKLSKTFIGDLSNADSTNTVIMFGLALLLGISLGALMLKKVASHQLYLKEIVELTIRIRKDVEDEGGI
;
A
#
# COMPACT_ATOMS: atom_id res chain seq x y z
N MET A 1 -28.88 -29.06 11.56
CA MET A 1 -28.14 -28.46 10.43
C MET A 1 -27.00 -27.65 11.01
N LEU A 2 -25.76 -27.89 10.55
CA LEU A 2 -24.56 -27.18 11.03
C LEU A 2 -24.75 -25.67 10.83
N ARG A 3 -24.46 -24.85 11.84
CA ARG A 3 -24.61 -23.38 11.81
C ARG A 3 -23.55 -22.68 10.96
N ILE A 4 -23.06 -23.34 9.91
CA ILE A 4 -21.92 -22.88 9.11
C ILE A 4 -22.17 -21.52 8.44
N ASN A 5 -23.41 -21.23 8.05
CA ASN A 5 -23.76 -19.94 7.46
C ASN A 5 -23.57 -18.78 8.46
N GLN A 6 -23.76 -19.03 9.76
CA GLN A 6 -23.52 -18.04 10.81
C GLN A 6 -22.03 -17.83 11.02
N ILE A 7 -21.24 -18.92 11.07
CA ILE A 7 -19.77 -18.87 11.17
C ILE A 7 -19.19 -18.09 9.99
N ILE A 8 -19.57 -18.42 8.76
CA ILE A 8 -19.10 -17.73 7.55
C ILE A 8 -19.50 -16.24 7.55
N LYS A 9 -20.70 -15.91 8.07
CA LYS A 9 -21.15 -14.51 8.17
C LYS A 9 -20.32 -13.72 9.18
N ILE A 10 -19.97 -14.30 10.33
CA ILE A 10 -19.10 -13.67 11.33
C ILE A 10 -17.69 -13.50 10.75
N LEU A 11 -17.14 -14.55 10.14
CA LEU A 11 -15.83 -14.51 9.46
C LEU A 11 -15.77 -13.43 8.37
N GLY A 12 -16.85 -13.22 7.61
CA GLY A 12 -16.91 -12.18 6.58
C GLY A 12 -16.78 -10.74 7.12
N GLY A 13 -17.01 -10.52 8.41
CA GLY A 13 -16.82 -9.22 9.08
C GLY A 13 -15.41 -9.04 9.66
N MET A 14 -14.62 -10.10 9.78
CA MET A 14 -13.29 -10.04 10.39
C MET A 14 -12.27 -9.41 9.44
N LYS A 15 -11.41 -8.57 9.99
CA LYS A 15 -10.33 -7.92 9.27
C LYS A 15 -9.01 -8.25 9.96
N ALA A 16 -8.02 -8.59 9.14
CA ALA A 16 -6.64 -8.71 9.61
C ALA A 16 -6.20 -7.43 10.30
N TYR A 17 -5.35 -7.58 11.30
CA TYR A 17 -4.75 -6.46 11.99
C TYR A 17 -4.04 -5.56 10.96
N ALA A 18 -4.54 -4.32 10.83
CA ALA A 18 -3.83 -3.30 10.10
C ALA A 18 -3.01 -2.54 11.15
N PRO A 19 -1.67 -2.60 11.11
CA PRO A 19 -0.87 -1.89 12.08
C PRO A 19 -1.28 -0.43 12.03
N TYR A 20 -1.81 0.06 13.15
CA TYR A 20 -1.83 1.48 13.39
C TYR A 20 -0.36 1.84 13.36
N THR A 21 0.09 2.59 12.34
CA THR A 21 1.40 3.23 12.39
C THR A 21 1.46 3.92 13.73
N TYR A 22 2.16 3.31 14.68
CA TYR A 22 2.26 3.81 16.03
C TYR A 22 3.19 4.99 15.87
N LYS A 23 2.65 6.13 15.41
CA LYS A 23 3.41 7.36 15.27
C LYS A 23 3.87 7.66 16.67
N SER A 24 5.15 7.38 16.90
CA SER A 24 5.80 7.61 18.16
C SER A 24 5.60 9.08 18.50
N LYS A 25 5.69 9.43 19.79
CA LYS A 25 5.64 10.84 20.20
C LYS A 25 6.66 11.69 19.41
N THR A 26 7.76 11.07 18.99
CA THR A 26 8.77 11.68 18.11
C THR A 26 8.27 11.92 16.70
N ASP A 27 7.52 11.00 16.11
CA ASP A 27 7.11 11.09 14.70
C ASP A 27 6.04 12.16 14.54
N LYS A 28 5.13 12.26 15.52
CA LYS A 28 4.17 13.37 15.61
C LYS A 28 4.86 14.72 15.75
N LEU A 29 5.98 14.76 16.47
CA LEU A 29 6.76 15.99 16.68
C LEU A 29 7.50 16.37 15.40
N VAL A 30 8.14 15.41 14.73
CA VAL A 30 8.84 15.63 13.46
C VAL A 30 7.86 16.03 12.35
N ASP A 31 6.69 15.40 12.23
CA ASP A 31 5.63 15.81 11.30
C ASP A 31 5.18 17.26 11.54
N LYS A 32 5.06 17.65 12.82
CA LYS A 32 4.67 19.02 13.20
C LYS A 32 5.76 20.03 12.85
N ILE A 33 7.04 19.69 13.04
CA ILE A 33 8.18 20.52 12.64
C ILE A 33 8.22 20.62 11.11
N HIS A 34 8.11 19.48 10.41
CA HIS A 34 8.13 19.42 8.95
C HIS A 34 7.01 20.28 8.35
N GLY A 35 5.78 20.17 8.84
CA GLY A 35 4.65 20.98 8.38
C GLY A 35 4.79 22.48 8.72
N ARG A 36 5.57 22.86 9.74
CA ARG A 36 5.92 24.27 10.00
C ARG A 36 7.00 24.75 9.04
N LEU A 37 8.05 23.95 8.82
CA LEU A 37 9.14 24.27 7.88
C LEU A 37 8.63 24.40 6.45
N VAL A 38 7.73 23.53 6.00
CA VAL A 38 7.12 23.61 4.66
C VAL A 38 6.32 24.90 4.50
N ARG A 39 5.49 25.28 5.48
CA ARG A 39 4.75 26.55 5.45
C ARG A 39 5.67 27.76 5.42
N PHE A 40 6.75 27.72 6.19
CA PHE A 40 7.77 28.76 6.20
C PHE A 40 8.53 28.84 4.86
N GLY A 41 8.85 27.70 4.26
CA GLY A 41 9.45 27.63 2.92
C GLY A 41 8.55 28.23 1.83
N ILE A 42 7.25 27.91 1.84
CA ILE A 42 6.26 28.51 0.92
C ILE A 42 6.21 30.03 1.10
N PHE A 43 6.25 30.52 2.34
CA PHE A 43 6.29 31.95 2.64
C PHE A 43 7.54 32.63 2.08
N ILE A 44 8.72 32.01 2.19
CA ILE A 44 9.97 32.53 1.60
C ILE A 44 9.88 32.57 0.08
N ILE A 45 9.33 31.54 -0.57
CA ILE A 45 9.15 31.52 -2.03
C ILE A 45 8.20 32.65 -2.47
N ALA A 46 7.12 32.89 -1.73
CA ALA A 46 6.19 33.99 -2.00
C ALA A 46 6.86 35.37 -1.85
N LEU A 47 7.68 35.57 -0.80
CA LEU A 47 8.48 36.77 -0.59
C LEU A 47 9.50 37.00 -1.71
N LEU A 48 10.14 35.93 -2.16
CA LEU A 48 11.11 35.98 -3.25
C LEU A 48 10.42 36.35 -4.57
N ALA A 49 9.27 35.75 -4.88
CA ALA A 49 8.46 36.12 -6.05
C ALA A 49 7.99 37.58 -6.01
N LEU A 50 7.55 38.05 -4.82
CA LEU A 50 7.17 39.45 -4.61
C LEU A 50 8.35 40.39 -4.83
N SER A 51 9.53 40.05 -4.30
CA SER A 51 10.75 40.86 -4.44
C SER A 51 11.20 40.96 -5.91
N ILE A 52 11.14 39.86 -6.66
CA ILE A 52 11.43 39.84 -8.10
C ILE A 52 10.40 40.67 -8.89
N ALA A 53 9.12 40.57 -8.54
CA ALA A 53 8.06 41.35 -9.19
C ALA A 53 8.26 42.87 -8.95
N LEU A 54 8.53 43.27 -7.71
CA LEU A 54 8.81 44.66 -7.36
C LEU A 54 10.04 45.21 -8.08
N TYR A 55 11.12 44.41 -8.17
CA TYR A 55 12.33 44.75 -8.91
C TYR A 55 12.06 44.95 -10.42
N LYS A 56 11.20 44.11 -11.02
CA LYS A 56 10.90 44.17 -12.45
C LYS A 56 9.95 45.31 -12.82
N PHE A 57 8.94 45.58 -12.01
CA PHE A 57 7.85 46.52 -12.34
C PHE A 57 8.06 47.95 -11.82
N ASN A 58 8.86 48.16 -10.75
CA ASN A 58 9.06 49.50 -10.18
C ASN A 58 10.52 49.97 -10.34
N SER A 59 10.70 51.06 -11.08
CA SER A 59 12.00 51.72 -11.31
C SER A 59 12.68 52.17 -10.01
N CYS A 60 11.91 52.47 -8.96
CA CYS A 60 12.40 52.91 -7.65
C CYS A 60 13.05 51.77 -6.83
N PHE A 61 12.72 50.51 -7.13
CA PHE A 61 13.24 49.33 -6.42
C PHE A 61 14.39 48.63 -7.16
N LYS A 62 14.91 49.23 -8.24
CA LYS A 62 16.11 48.75 -8.95
C LYS A 62 17.38 49.27 -8.27
N THR A 63 17.62 48.78 -7.05
CA THR A 63 18.83 49.09 -6.29
C THR A 63 19.61 47.81 -6.00
N ASP A 64 20.93 47.93 -5.90
CA ASP A 64 21.83 46.80 -5.60
C ASP A 64 21.46 46.10 -4.28
N THR A 65 20.94 46.86 -3.31
CA THR A 65 20.42 46.36 -2.03
C THR A 65 19.26 45.38 -2.18
N VAL A 66 18.37 45.56 -3.17
CA VAL A 66 17.24 44.64 -3.41
C VAL A 66 17.73 43.35 -4.06
N VAL A 67 18.78 43.43 -4.88
CA VAL A 67 19.42 42.26 -5.49
C VAL A 67 20.06 41.39 -4.40
N ASP A 68 20.78 41.99 -3.44
CA ASP A 68 21.36 41.28 -2.30
C ASP A 68 20.29 40.58 -1.43
N VAL A 69 19.14 41.23 -1.22
CA VAL A 69 18.00 40.64 -0.49
C VAL A 69 17.42 39.42 -1.23
N ILE A 70 17.32 39.48 -2.56
CA ILE A 70 16.85 38.35 -3.37
C ILE A 70 17.82 37.16 -3.26
N PHE A 71 19.13 37.39 -3.37
CA PHE A 71 20.13 36.34 -3.20
C PHE A 71 20.14 35.77 -1.78
N GLY A 72 19.97 36.62 -0.76
CA GLY A 72 19.85 36.18 0.63
C GLY A 72 18.63 35.29 0.87
N LEU A 73 17.46 35.69 0.38
CA LEU A 73 16.22 34.89 0.43
C LEU A 73 16.37 33.56 -0.31
N TYR A 74 17.02 33.57 -1.48
CA TYR A 74 17.30 32.36 -2.25
C TYR A 74 18.18 31.38 -1.45
N PHE A 75 19.27 31.87 -0.85
CA PHE A 75 20.19 31.04 -0.07
C PHE A 75 19.52 30.44 1.17
N ILE A 76 18.74 31.25 1.90
CA ILE A 76 17.97 30.77 3.07
C ILE A 76 16.93 29.73 2.65
N GLY A 77 16.23 29.97 1.53
CA GLY A 77 15.27 29.01 0.97
C GLY A 77 15.91 27.67 0.60
N MET A 78 17.11 27.70 0.00
CA MET A 78 17.88 26.50 -0.32
C MET A 78 18.28 25.72 0.94
N LEU A 79 18.77 26.40 1.99
CA LEU A 79 19.12 25.75 3.26
C LEU A 79 17.91 25.07 3.92
N ILE A 80 16.76 25.74 3.92
CA ILE A 80 15.52 25.18 4.46
C ILE A 80 15.06 23.97 3.64
N GLY A 81 15.16 24.06 2.31
CA GLY A 81 14.86 22.93 1.41
C GLY A 81 15.71 21.70 1.71
N LEU A 82 17.02 21.88 1.94
CA LEU A 82 17.91 20.79 2.34
C LEU A 82 17.50 20.17 3.68
N ILE A 83 17.16 20.98 4.68
CA ILE A 83 16.70 20.47 5.98
C ILE A 83 15.40 19.67 5.84
N ILE A 84 14.45 20.15 5.03
CA ILE A 84 13.18 19.45 4.76
C ILE A 84 13.43 18.11 4.09
N MET A 85 14.38 18.02 3.16
CA MET A 85 14.72 16.79 2.43
C MET A 85 15.41 15.74 3.31
N VAL A 86 16.20 16.15 4.30
CA VAL A 86 16.95 15.26 5.18
C VAL A 86 16.09 14.68 6.32
N LEU A 87 14.98 15.33 6.65
CA LEU A 87 14.08 14.89 7.74
C LEU A 87 13.46 13.49 7.54
N PRO A 88 12.86 13.16 6.38
CA PRO A 88 12.27 11.84 6.15
C PRO A 88 13.29 10.68 6.20
N PRO A 89 14.50 10.80 5.62
CA PRO A 89 15.55 9.79 5.79
C PRO A 89 15.95 9.54 7.25
N ILE A 90 16.07 10.58 8.07
CA ILE A 90 16.41 10.43 9.50
C ILE A 90 15.34 9.64 10.24
N LEU A 91 14.05 9.94 9.98
CA LEU A 91 12.94 9.16 10.52
C LEU A 91 13.01 7.70 10.06
N GLY A 92 13.26 7.48 8.76
CA GLY A 92 13.41 6.13 8.21
C GLY A 92 14.52 5.34 8.90
N ILE A 93 15.69 5.94 9.13
CA ILE A 93 16.80 5.30 9.85
C ILE A 93 16.40 4.99 11.29
N LYS A 94 15.71 5.90 11.97
CA LYS A 94 15.20 5.64 13.32
C LYS A 94 14.24 4.44 13.35
N HIS A 95 13.27 4.40 12.44
CA HIS A 95 12.36 3.25 12.30
C HIS A 95 13.13 1.96 12.01
N LEU A 96 14.21 1.99 11.22
CA LEU A 96 15.05 0.82 10.99
C LEU A 96 15.79 0.35 12.26
N VAL A 97 16.27 1.28 13.08
CA VAL A 97 16.95 0.97 14.35
C VAL A 97 15.95 0.42 15.37
N ASP A 98 14.79 1.04 15.48
CA ASP A 98 13.71 0.62 16.38
C ASP A 98 12.87 -0.54 15.82
N TRP A 99 13.14 -0.97 14.58
CA TRP A 99 12.33 -1.96 13.83
C TRP A 99 12.09 -3.21 14.66
N LYS A 100 13.14 -3.80 15.25
CA LYS A 100 12.98 -5.00 16.06
C LYS A 100 11.90 -4.81 17.14
N LYS A 101 11.97 -3.70 17.87
CA LYS A 101 11.01 -3.38 18.94
C LYS A 101 9.61 -3.10 18.40
N GLU A 102 9.51 -2.32 17.32
CA GLU A 102 8.24 -1.97 16.68
C GLU A 102 7.54 -3.23 16.13
N SER A 103 8.26 -4.10 15.42
CA SER A 103 7.73 -5.37 14.93
C SER A 103 7.33 -6.34 16.04
N PHE A 104 8.06 -6.42 17.15
CA PHE A 104 7.62 -7.24 18.29
C PHE A 104 6.34 -6.69 18.91
N ASN A 105 6.23 -5.38 19.07
CA ASN A 105 5.04 -4.76 19.61
C ASN A 105 3.83 -4.96 18.69
N ASP A 106 4.02 -4.76 17.38
CA ASP A 106 2.99 -5.01 16.38
C ASP A 106 2.56 -6.48 16.35
N PHE A 107 3.51 -7.41 16.49
CA PHE A 107 3.21 -8.83 16.57
C PHE A 107 2.39 -9.19 17.81
N VAL A 108 2.69 -8.59 18.98
CA VAL A 108 1.88 -8.78 20.19
C VAL A 108 0.46 -8.23 19.98
N CYS A 109 0.33 -7.05 19.37
CA CYS A 109 -0.98 -6.49 19.04
C CYS A 109 -1.75 -7.37 18.04
N GLU A 110 -1.07 -7.90 17.02
CA GLU A 110 -1.65 -8.82 16.04
C GLU A 110 -2.17 -10.09 16.72
N ILE A 111 -1.38 -10.71 17.60
CA ILE A 111 -1.82 -11.88 18.40
C ILE A 111 -3.07 -11.52 19.20
N SER A 112 -3.05 -10.41 19.93
CA SER A 112 -4.20 -10.02 20.77
C SER A 112 -5.47 -9.78 19.95
N HIS A 113 -5.34 -9.16 18.77
CA HIS A 113 -6.44 -8.89 17.85
C HIS A 113 -7.00 -10.19 17.25
N ASP A 114 -6.12 -11.11 16.88
CA ASP A 114 -6.52 -12.40 16.32
C ASP A 114 -7.14 -13.32 17.39
N GLU A 115 -6.67 -13.29 18.63
CA GLU A 115 -7.30 -13.96 19.77
C GLU A 115 -8.70 -13.40 20.06
N GLU A 116 -8.88 -12.08 20.03
CA GLU A 116 -10.20 -11.45 20.17
C GLU A 116 -11.17 -11.90 19.07
N ASN A 117 -10.70 -11.96 17.82
CA ASN A 117 -11.50 -12.47 16.71
C ASN A 117 -11.82 -13.97 16.88
N ALA A 118 -10.87 -14.78 17.34
CA ALA A 118 -11.07 -16.20 17.61
C ALA A 118 -12.09 -16.43 18.74
N LYS A 119 -12.10 -15.59 19.79
CA LYS A 119 -13.08 -15.68 20.89
C LYS A 119 -14.53 -15.59 20.42
N LEU A 120 -14.81 -14.85 19.34
CA LEU A 120 -16.15 -14.75 18.75
C LEU A 120 -16.68 -16.08 18.19
N LEU A 121 -15.81 -17.07 18.01
CA LEU A 121 -16.12 -18.37 17.44
C LEU A 121 -16.10 -19.52 18.47
N LEU A 122 -15.78 -19.24 19.74
CA LEU A 122 -15.68 -20.26 20.80
C LEU A 122 -17.01 -20.97 21.09
N ASP A 123 -18.15 -20.28 20.89
CA ASP A 123 -19.49 -20.83 21.12
C ASP A 123 -19.86 -21.96 20.14
N TYR A 124 -19.12 -22.13 19.04
CA TYR A 124 -19.37 -23.16 18.03
C TYR A 124 -18.59 -24.44 18.33
N SER A 125 -19.21 -25.59 18.05
CA SER A 125 -18.59 -26.90 18.29
C SER A 125 -17.35 -27.14 17.42
N GLU A 126 -16.39 -27.94 17.90
CA GLU A 126 -15.19 -28.32 17.12
C GLU A 126 -15.56 -28.89 15.74
N LYS A 127 -16.61 -29.72 15.68
CA LYS A 127 -17.13 -30.28 14.42
C LYS A 127 -17.59 -29.20 13.44
N GLU A 128 -18.21 -28.14 13.93
CA GLU A 128 -18.64 -27.00 13.09
C GLU A 128 -17.46 -26.16 12.61
N LEU A 129 -16.46 -25.92 13.47
CA LEU A 129 -15.24 -25.19 13.12
C LEU A 129 -14.40 -25.95 12.09
N LEU A 130 -14.19 -27.27 12.27
CA LEU A 130 -13.51 -28.11 11.29
C LEU A 130 -14.25 -28.14 9.95
N TYR A 131 -15.58 -28.14 9.98
CA TYR A 131 -16.37 -28.06 8.75
C TYR A 131 -16.22 -26.70 8.06
N ALA A 132 -16.11 -25.60 8.82
CA ALA A 132 -15.80 -24.28 8.27
C ALA A 132 -14.41 -24.23 7.64
N VAL A 133 -13.38 -24.78 8.30
CA VAL A 133 -12.01 -24.92 7.76
C VAL A 133 -12.05 -25.64 6.41
N HIS A 134 -12.78 -26.74 6.30
CA HIS A 134 -12.91 -27.50 5.07
C HIS A 134 -13.47 -26.66 3.91
N TRP A 135 -14.54 -25.90 4.15
CA TRP A 135 -15.14 -25.03 3.13
C TRP A 135 -14.24 -23.86 2.73
N ILE A 136 -13.54 -23.26 3.68
CA ILE A 136 -12.57 -22.18 3.41
C ILE A 136 -11.41 -22.74 2.56
N GLN A 137 -10.88 -23.91 2.93
CA GLN A 137 -9.82 -24.58 2.19
C GLN A 137 -10.24 -24.92 0.75
N LEU A 138 -11.45 -25.45 0.56
CA LEU A 138 -12.00 -25.69 -0.78
C LEU A 138 -12.06 -24.41 -1.61
N LYS A 139 -12.46 -23.29 -1.01
CA LYS A 139 -12.51 -21.99 -1.69
C LYS A 139 -11.12 -21.48 -2.07
N ILE A 140 -10.14 -21.58 -1.16
CA ILE A 140 -8.73 -21.24 -1.44
C ILE A 140 -8.19 -22.09 -2.59
N ASN A 141 -8.43 -23.40 -2.56
CA ASN A 141 -7.97 -24.32 -3.60
C ASN A 141 -8.60 -23.99 -4.95
N ARG A 142 -9.90 -23.68 -5.00
CA ARG A 142 -10.58 -23.27 -6.23
C ARG A 142 -10.01 -21.98 -6.81
N ILE A 143 -9.70 -20.98 -5.97
CA ILE A 143 -9.08 -19.73 -6.44
C ILE A 143 -7.66 -19.98 -6.96
N THR A 144 -6.87 -20.74 -6.20
CA THR A 144 -5.49 -21.08 -6.56
C THR A 144 -5.44 -21.85 -7.89
N MET A 145 -6.31 -22.84 -8.07
CA MET A 145 -6.41 -23.62 -9.31
C MET A 145 -6.78 -22.76 -10.52
N ARG A 146 -7.67 -21.77 -10.37
CA ARG A 146 -7.98 -20.84 -11.46
C ARG A 146 -6.76 -20.02 -11.84
N VAL A 147 -6.04 -19.47 -10.87
CA VAL A 147 -4.83 -18.67 -11.12
C VAL A 147 -3.73 -19.53 -11.75
N SER A 148 -3.48 -20.73 -11.22
CA SER A 148 -2.45 -21.63 -11.75
C SER A 148 -2.81 -22.19 -13.13
N SER A 149 -4.10 -22.34 -13.45
CA SER A 149 -4.51 -22.74 -14.80
C SER A 149 -4.19 -21.69 -15.87
N PHE A 150 -4.13 -20.40 -15.51
CA PHE A 150 -3.82 -19.33 -16.46
C PHE A 150 -2.34 -18.96 -16.50
N PHE A 151 -1.66 -18.98 -15.35
CA PHE A 151 -0.26 -18.52 -15.22
C PHE A 151 0.73 -19.65 -14.94
N GLY A 152 0.28 -20.86 -14.59
CA GLY A 152 1.15 -21.92 -14.11
C GLY A 152 1.71 -21.60 -12.73
N GLU A 153 3.01 -21.27 -12.68
CA GLU A 153 3.74 -21.00 -11.44
C GLU A 153 3.42 -19.63 -10.83
N LYS A 154 3.64 -19.51 -9.51
CA LYS A 154 3.32 -18.31 -8.72
C LYS A 154 4.05 -17.04 -9.17
N THR A 155 5.18 -17.18 -9.87
CA THR A 155 6.05 -16.10 -10.37
C THR A 155 5.67 -15.63 -11.76
N ALA A 156 4.96 -16.45 -12.54
CA ALA A 156 4.64 -16.15 -13.93
C ALA A 156 3.76 -14.90 -14.08
N VAL A 157 2.89 -14.62 -13.11
CA VAL A 157 2.08 -13.38 -13.07
C VAL A 157 2.98 -12.13 -13.10
N PHE A 158 4.07 -12.13 -12.32
CA PHE A 158 5.03 -11.02 -12.29
C PHE A 158 5.89 -10.97 -13.55
N SER A 159 6.32 -12.12 -14.08
CA SER A 159 7.06 -12.18 -15.34
C SER A 159 6.23 -11.61 -16.49
N VAL A 160 4.95 -11.96 -16.57
CA VAL A 160 4.01 -11.44 -17.57
C VAL A 160 3.82 -9.92 -17.43
N LEU A 161 3.72 -9.38 -16.20
CA LEU A 161 3.67 -7.93 -15.97
C LEU A 161 4.96 -7.22 -16.42
N GLY A 162 6.11 -7.80 -16.08
CA GLY A 162 7.42 -7.28 -16.49
C GLY A 162 7.58 -7.29 -18.01
N LEU A 163 7.15 -8.37 -18.67
CA LEU A 163 7.14 -8.49 -20.13
C LEU A 163 6.17 -7.48 -20.77
N CYS A 164 4.97 -7.28 -20.20
CA CYS A 164 4.05 -6.24 -20.64
C CYS A 164 4.71 -4.85 -20.58
N TYR A 165 5.33 -4.51 -19.46
CA TYR A 165 5.99 -3.23 -19.28
C TYR A 165 7.13 -3.04 -20.30
N SER A 166 7.99 -4.05 -20.43
CA SER A 166 9.12 -4.03 -21.36
C SER A 166 8.65 -3.97 -22.81
N ALA A 167 7.59 -4.68 -23.17
CA ALA A 167 7.02 -4.69 -24.52
C ALA A 167 6.37 -3.35 -24.87
N VAL A 168 5.67 -2.71 -23.93
CA VAL A 168 5.13 -1.35 -24.11
C VAL A 168 6.27 -0.36 -24.33
N GLN A 169 7.35 -0.44 -23.55
CA GLN A 169 8.51 0.45 -23.70
C GLN A 169 9.22 0.24 -25.05
N ALA A 170 9.41 -1.01 -25.47
CA ALA A 170 10.20 -1.35 -26.66
C ALA A 170 9.44 -1.21 -27.99
N LEU A 171 8.16 -1.60 -28.04
CA LEU A 171 7.40 -1.66 -29.31
C LEU A 171 6.61 -0.38 -29.58
N ILE A 172 6.04 0.23 -28.54
CA ILE A 172 5.13 1.38 -28.69
C ILE A 172 5.85 2.67 -28.27
N GLY A 173 6.49 2.64 -27.09
CA GLY A 173 7.01 3.83 -26.41
C GLY A 173 5.90 4.61 -25.71
N PHE A 174 6.14 5.01 -24.45
CA PHE A 174 5.12 5.65 -23.60
C PHE A 174 4.54 6.95 -24.18
N ASP A 175 5.35 7.72 -24.93
CA ASP A 175 4.91 8.97 -25.57
C ASP A 175 3.87 8.73 -26.69
N LYS A 176 4.08 7.69 -27.52
CA LYS A 176 3.11 7.29 -28.56
C LYS A 176 1.86 6.66 -27.95
N LEU A 177 2.00 5.88 -26.88
CA LEU A 177 0.85 5.29 -26.18
C LEU A 177 -0.08 6.37 -25.64
N SER A 178 0.47 7.42 -25.03
CA SER A 178 -0.30 8.57 -24.54
C SER A 178 -1.02 9.31 -25.68
N LYS A 179 -0.34 9.54 -26.80
CA LYS A 179 -0.91 10.20 -27.98
C LYS A 179 -2.00 9.36 -28.67
N THR A 180 -1.86 8.04 -28.70
CA THR A 180 -2.89 7.12 -29.24
C THR A 180 -4.08 6.99 -28.29
N PHE A 181 -3.90 7.16 -26.98
CA PHE A 181 -4.99 7.11 -26.00
C PHE A 181 -5.81 8.42 -25.96
N ILE A 182 -5.17 9.57 -26.24
CA ILE A 182 -5.78 10.90 -26.25
C ILE A 182 -6.24 11.31 -27.67
N GLY A 183 -5.56 10.81 -28.70
CA GLY A 183 -5.85 11.09 -30.11
C GLY A 183 -6.84 10.12 -30.74
N ASP A 184 -7.17 10.37 -32.01
CA ASP A 184 -8.11 9.57 -32.77
C ASP A 184 -7.51 8.18 -33.10
N LEU A 185 -8.15 7.12 -32.59
CA LEU A 185 -7.75 5.72 -32.74
C LEU A 185 -7.66 5.28 -34.22
N SER A 186 -8.30 6.03 -35.11
CA SER A 186 -8.36 5.83 -36.56
C SER A 186 -7.02 6.07 -37.30
N ASN A 187 -6.13 6.91 -36.75
CA ASN A 187 -4.84 7.26 -37.38
C ASN A 187 -3.66 6.45 -36.82
N ALA A 188 -3.93 5.52 -35.91
CA ALA A 188 -2.89 4.65 -35.36
C ALA A 188 -2.57 3.51 -36.32
N ASP A 189 -1.27 3.27 -36.52
CA ASP A 189 -0.77 2.13 -37.29
C ASP A 189 -1.43 0.83 -36.80
N SER A 190 -2.15 0.14 -37.70
CA SER A 190 -3.07 -0.95 -37.36
C SER A 190 -2.37 -2.09 -36.61
N THR A 191 -1.10 -2.31 -36.92
CA THR A 191 -0.23 -3.30 -36.25
C THR A 191 0.04 -2.93 -34.79
N ASN A 192 0.35 -1.65 -34.51
CA ASN A 192 0.61 -1.17 -33.15
C ASN A 192 -0.65 -1.19 -32.30
N THR A 193 -1.80 -0.92 -32.90
CA THR A 193 -3.11 -1.01 -32.23
C THR A 193 -3.43 -2.45 -31.82
N VAL A 194 -3.20 -3.45 -32.69
CA VAL A 194 -3.40 -4.86 -32.36
C VAL A 194 -2.46 -5.32 -31.23
N ILE A 195 -1.18 -4.95 -31.29
CA ILE A 195 -0.19 -5.26 -30.24
C ILE A 195 -0.61 -4.59 -28.91
N MET A 196 -1.08 -3.35 -28.96
CA MET A 196 -1.55 -2.61 -27.78
C MET A 196 -2.76 -3.30 -27.13
N PHE A 197 -3.75 -3.72 -27.90
CA PHE A 197 -4.90 -4.48 -27.39
C PHE A 197 -4.48 -5.82 -26.78
N GLY A 198 -3.56 -6.55 -27.44
CA GLY A 198 -3.02 -7.80 -26.91
C GLY A 198 -2.29 -7.62 -25.57
N LEU A 199 -1.45 -6.59 -25.47
CA LEU A 199 -0.73 -6.25 -24.23
C LEU A 199 -1.68 -5.77 -23.12
N ALA A 200 -2.69 -4.99 -23.45
CA ALA A 200 -3.70 -4.53 -22.49
C ALA A 200 -4.53 -5.70 -21.93
N LEU A 201 -4.91 -6.65 -22.79
CA LEU A 201 -5.60 -7.87 -22.38
C LEU A 201 -4.72 -8.71 -21.46
N LEU A 202 -3.45 -8.92 -21.83
CA LEU A 202 -2.48 -9.68 -21.03
C LEU A 202 -2.28 -9.05 -19.64
N LEU A 203 -2.13 -7.72 -19.60
CA LEU A 203 -2.00 -6.93 -18.37
C LEU A 203 -3.26 -7.02 -17.51
N GLY A 204 -4.45 -6.95 -18.11
CA GLY A 204 -5.73 -7.10 -17.43
C GLY A 204 -5.90 -8.47 -16.78
N ILE A 205 -5.57 -9.55 -17.49
CA ILE A 205 -5.60 -10.92 -16.94
C ILE A 205 -4.59 -11.05 -15.78
N SER A 206 -3.40 -10.47 -15.91
CA SER A 206 -2.37 -10.54 -14.87
C SER A 206 -2.75 -9.78 -13.59
N LEU A 207 -3.29 -8.58 -13.73
CA LEU A 207 -3.85 -7.83 -12.59
C LEU A 207 -5.03 -8.58 -11.94
N GLY A 208 -5.91 -9.18 -12.76
CA GLY A 208 -7.01 -10.02 -12.28
C GLY A 208 -6.52 -11.20 -11.43
N ALA A 209 -5.44 -11.86 -11.86
CA ALA A 209 -4.81 -12.95 -11.11
C ALA A 209 -4.22 -12.48 -9.77
N LEU A 210 -3.58 -11.30 -9.72
CA LEU A 210 -3.10 -10.72 -8.46
C LEU A 210 -4.25 -10.41 -7.50
N MET A 211 -5.37 -9.89 -8.00
CA MET A 211 -6.55 -9.63 -7.18
C MET A 211 -7.15 -10.92 -6.61
N LEU A 212 -7.25 -11.97 -7.43
CA LEU A 212 -7.68 -13.29 -6.96
C LEU A 212 -6.73 -13.87 -5.91
N LYS A 213 -5.42 -13.70 -6.09
CA LYS A 213 -4.41 -14.12 -5.10
C LYS A 213 -4.60 -13.38 -3.77
N LYS A 214 -4.86 -12.07 -3.80
CA LYS A 214 -5.18 -11.28 -2.60
C LYS A 214 -6.43 -11.80 -1.89
N VAL A 215 -7.48 -12.16 -2.66
CA VAL A 215 -8.69 -12.78 -2.09
C VAL A 215 -8.36 -14.12 -1.43
N ALA A 216 -7.55 -14.97 -2.07
CA ALA A 216 -7.12 -16.24 -1.50
C ALA A 216 -6.33 -16.05 -0.19
N SER A 217 -5.42 -15.06 -0.13
CA SER A 217 -4.70 -14.71 1.10
C SER A 217 -5.64 -14.28 2.22
N HIS A 218 -6.67 -13.49 1.92
CA HIS A 218 -7.66 -13.13 2.94
C HIS A 218 -8.49 -14.34 3.42
N GLN A 219 -8.83 -15.27 2.53
CA GLN A 219 -9.49 -16.51 2.95
C GLN A 219 -8.55 -17.40 3.80
N LEU A 220 -7.24 -17.39 3.52
CA LEU A 220 -6.24 -18.10 4.33
C LEU A 220 -6.17 -17.52 5.75
N TYR A 221 -6.16 -16.20 5.88
CA TYR A 221 -6.27 -15.54 7.19
C TYR A 221 -7.51 -16.01 7.95
N LEU A 222 -8.68 -16.03 7.31
CA LEU A 222 -9.92 -16.52 7.96
C LEU A 222 -9.81 -17.99 8.39
N LYS A 223 -9.09 -18.83 7.63
CA LYS A 223 -8.80 -20.23 8.03
C LYS A 223 -7.94 -20.27 9.29
N GLU A 224 -6.89 -19.46 9.34
CA GLU A 224 -5.96 -19.39 10.48
C GLU A 224 -6.69 -18.97 11.77
N ILE A 225 -7.63 -18.01 11.70
CA ILE A 225 -8.47 -17.62 12.85
C ILE A 225 -9.36 -18.77 13.34
N VAL A 226 -9.96 -19.54 12.43
CA VAL A 226 -10.77 -20.71 12.82
C VAL A 226 -9.89 -21.80 13.45
N GLU A 227 -8.70 -22.05 12.90
CA GLU A 227 -7.74 -23.01 13.47
C GLU A 227 -7.22 -22.55 14.84
N LEU A 228 -6.99 -21.25 15.03
CA LEU A 228 -6.66 -20.65 16.33
C LEU A 228 -7.80 -20.85 17.34
N THR A 229 -9.05 -20.68 16.92
CA THR A 229 -10.24 -20.93 17.76
C THR A 229 -10.28 -22.38 18.23
N ILE A 230 -10.02 -23.34 17.33
CA ILE A 230 -9.98 -24.77 17.67
C ILE A 230 -8.88 -25.06 18.70
N ARG A 231 -7.71 -24.41 18.57
CA ARG A 231 -6.61 -24.56 19.53
C ARG A 231 -6.98 -24.03 20.91
N ILE A 232 -7.45 -22.78 20.99
CA ILE A 232 -7.87 -22.15 22.26
C ILE A 232 -8.92 -23.00 22.97
N ARG A 233 -9.87 -23.57 22.21
CA ARG A 233 -10.90 -24.46 22.77
C ARG A 233 -10.30 -25.71 23.42
N LYS A 234 -9.33 -26.36 22.77
CA LYS A 234 -8.67 -27.55 23.31
C LYS A 234 -7.90 -27.23 24.58
N ASP A 235 -7.19 -26.10 24.59
CA ASP A 235 -6.47 -25.64 25.77
C ASP A 235 -7.43 -25.38 26.95
N VAL A 236 -8.63 -24.81 26.70
CA VAL A 236 -9.67 -24.61 27.71
C VAL A 236 -10.30 -25.92 28.19
N GLU A 237 -10.53 -26.89 27.29
CA GLU A 237 -11.04 -28.21 27.66
C GLU A 237 -10.01 -29.02 28.48
N ASP A 238 -8.71 -28.85 28.20
CA ASP A 238 -7.60 -29.48 28.93
C ASP A 238 -7.33 -28.80 30.30
N GLU A 239 -7.44 -27.48 30.41
CA GLU A 239 -7.32 -26.74 31.68
C GLU A 239 -8.58 -26.85 32.57
N GLY A 240 -9.76 -27.04 31.96
CA GLY A 240 -11.05 -27.21 32.63
C GLY A 240 -11.38 -28.65 33.03
N GLY A 241 -10.45 -29.60 32.85
CA GLY A 241 -10.63 -31.01 33.16
C GLY A 241 -10.65 -31.34 34.67
N ILE A 242 -11.79 -31.09 35.32
CA ILE A 242 -12.38 -31.94 36.37
C ILE A 242 -13.81 -32.29 35.94
#